data_AF-A0A0M7B894-F1
#
_entry.id   AF-A0A0M7B894-F1
#
_cell.length_a   1.000
_cell.length_b   1.000
_cell.length_c   1.000
_cell.angle_alpha   90.00
_cell.angle_beta   90.00
_cell.angle_gamma   90.00
#
_symmetry.space_group_name_H-M   'P 1'
#
loop_
_entity.id
_entity.type
_entity.pdbx_description
1 polymer ?
#
loop_
_entity_poly.entity_id
_entity_poly.type
_entity_poly.pdbx_seq_one_letter_code
_entity_poly.pdbx_strand_id
1 'polypeptide(L)'
;MSIQAGFALRGRNPDVLTCIANLSNDEVFTPPEFANRMLDTLAEAWAAGHDGANIWADRNVKFLDPFTKSGVFLREITVRLTAGLSEEIPDLQERVDHILSQQVFGIGITQLTAMLARRSVYCSKHANGAHAVTRRFNSDAGNIWFERTEHAWADGKCKFCGASQASLDRGEGLETHAYAFIHIDDIKTRIAELFGGDMHFDVIIGNPPYQLDDGGHGTSAAPIYQKFVEQAKNLEPRYLTMVIPSRWFSGGKGLDDFREAMLTDDRLRSIDDYLSAADVFPGVGLKGGVCYFLWDKENRGPCRVATHFKDWLVSEATRPLLEEGADIFIRYNEGVSILRKVLSRETGQENVLSLPEALRFGRLVSSRKPFGLETKFKGNGKKRSADDLMVHQNGGIGYTPRRAITTGLGLIDAWKLFVGYAAPGTGNRDTYPHRIISTPFIGKPGSISSETYLCIGPFDSKEQSESALSYLSCRLTRFLILLHKSSQHVTRHVYSFVPVQDWTRTWTDKALYDRYGLSEDEIAFVEKIVRPMEIASDLLGDVSVDDGNDALADHRRNPRAEARSPPPHLRLFHRGRRARRPSQDRADDARREAARGRAAEDSRHQELPHRTGRARRAGRRHCLHRP
;
A
#
# COMPACT_ATOMS: atom_id res chain seq x y z
N MET A 1 9.26 39.46 3.43
CA MET A 1 7.83 39.28 3.74
C MET A 1 7.44 37.89 3.30
N SER A 2 7.20 37.00 4.28
CA SER A 2 6.83 35.61 4.05
C SER A 2 5.36 35.53 3.67
N ILE A 3 5.04 34.88 2.55
CA ILE A 3 3.66 34.58 2.16
C ILE A 3 3.22 33.36 2.95
N GLN A 4 2.50 33.60 4.05
CA GLN A 4 1.82 32.57 4.82
C GLN A 4 0.66 32.03 3.98
N ALA A 5 0.76 30.77 3.53
CA ALA A 5 -0.37 30.07 2.95
C ALA A 5 -1.41 29.80 4.05
N GLY A 6 -2.57 30.43 3.95
CA GLY A 6 -3.67 30.27 4.91
C GLY A 6 -4.30 28.88 4.79
N PHE A 7 -4.12 28.05 5.81
CA PHE A 7 -4.79 26.76 5.94
C PHE A 7 -6.18 26.98 6.55
N ALA A 8 -7.20 27.13 5.70
CA ALA A 8 -8.60 27.23 6.15
C ALA A 8 -9.28 25.85 6.06
N LEU A 9 -9.26 25.08 7.15
CA LEU A 9 -10.10 23.89 7.29
C LEU A 9 -11.48 24.29 7.80
N ARG A 10 -12.51 24.06 6.98
CA ARG A 10 -13.92 24.15 7.42
C ARG A 10 -14.22 23.03 8.42
N GLY A 11 -14.40 23.39 9.69
CA GLY A 11 -15.31 22.68 10.61
C GLY A 11 -14.89 21.34 11.23
N ARG A 12 -13.61 20.94 11.17
CA ARG A 12 -13.08 19.83 11.99
C ARG A 12 -11.79 20.28 12.67
N ASN A 13 -11.70 20.10 13.98
CA ASN A 13 -10.45 20.25 14.72
C ASN A 13 -9.55 19.09 14.26
N PRO A 14 -8.44 19.32 13.55
CA PRO A 14 -7.63 18.22 13.04
C PRO A 14 -6.96 17.51 14.21
N ASP A 15 -7.15 16.20 14.30
CA ASP A 15 -6.47 15.36 15.29
C ASP A 15 -4.96 15.46 15.08
N VAL A 16 -4.21 15.68 16.16
CA VAL A 16 -2.74 15.82 16.14
C VAL A 16 -2.09 14.61 15.50
N LEU A 17 -2.63 13.41 15.71
CA LEU A 17 -2.11 12.19 15.07
C LEU A 17 -2.35 12.20 13.55
N THR A 18 -3.49 12.75 13.12
CA THR A 18 -3.77 12.94 11.68
C THR A 18 -2.85 14.01 11.08
N CYS A 19 -2.52 15.07 11.81
CA CYS A 19 -1.54 16.05 11.37
C CYS A 19 -0.15 15.43 11.22
N ILE A 20 0.31 14.66 12.22
CA ILE A 20 1.63 14.01 12.21
C ILE A 20 1.73 12.95 11.09
N ALA A 21 0.69 12.13 10.89
CA ALA A 21 0.66 11.15 9.79
C ALA A 21 0.72 11.78 8.39
N ASN A 22 0.37 13.07 8.25
CA ASN A 22 0.51 13.81 7.01
C ASN A 22 1.89 14.48 6.85
N LEU A 23 2.74 14.46 7.88
CA LEU A 23 4.08 15.03 7.86
C LEU A 23 5.15 14.03 7.38
N SER A 24 4.94 12.72 7.53
CA SER A 24 5.90 11.71 7.06
C SER A 24 5.25 10.41 6.58
N ASN A 25 5.80 9.83 5.51
CA ASN A 25 5.33 8.58 4.90
C ASN A 25 5.56 7.34 5.79
N ASP A 26 6.46 7.40 6.77
CA ASP A 26 6.76 6.31 7.71
C ASP A 26 5.99 6.41 9.04
N GLU A 27 5.15 7.43 9.24
CA GLU A 27 4.38 7.68 10.47
C GLU A 27 2.87 7.41 10.32
N VAL A 28 2.50 6.35 9.61
CA VAL A 28 1.09 5.91 9.54
C VAL A 28 0.68 5.25 10.87
N PHE A 29 -0.19 5.91 11.64
CA PHE A 29 -0.72 5.37 12.89
C PHE A 29 -1.81 4.33 12.66
N THR A 30 -1.68 3.19 13.34
CA THR A 30 -2.68 2.12 13.34
C THR A 30 -3.89 2.53 14.18
N PRO A 31 -5.12 2.48 13.64
CA PRO A 31 -6.33 2.73 14.43
C PRO A 31 -6.51 1.67 15.52
N PRO A 32 -7.03 2.03 16.71
CA PRO A 32 -7.25 1.09 17.81
C PRO A 32 -8.12 -0.10 17.44
N GLU A 33 -9.17 0.11 16.64
CA GLU A 33 -10.06 -0.96 16.16
C GLU A 33 -9.30 -1.99 15.32
N PHE A 34 -8.36 -1.54 14.48
CA PHE A 34 -7.56 -2.45 13.67
C PHE A 34 -6.49 -3.18 14.49
N ALA A 35 -5.86 -2.48 15.44
CA ALA A 35 -4.93 -3.11 16.38
C ALA A 35 -5.63 -4.20 17.22
N ASN A 36 -6.85 -3.94 17.71
CA ASN A 36 -7.62 -4.92 18.45
C ASN A 36 -7.96 -6.17 17.62
N ARG A 37 -8.34 -6.03 16.34
CA ARG A 37 -8.57 -7.18 15.46
C ARG A 37 -7.34 -8.09 15.31
N MET A 38 -6.14 -7.49 15.20
CA MET A 38 -4.90 -8.27 15.15
C MET A 38 -4.63 -9.00 16.46
N LEU A 39 -4.88 -8.34 17.60
CA LEU A 39 -4.72 -8.94 18.92
C LEU A 39 -5.76 -10.03 19.20
N ASP A 40 -6.97 -9.94 18.63
CA ASP A 40 -7.99 -10.99 18.70
C ASP A 40 -7.55 -12.23 17.90
N THR A 41 -7.04 -12.03 16.69
CA THR A 41 -6.47 -13.11 15.87
C THR A 41 -5.31 -13.83 16.61
N LEU A 42 -4.46 -13.07 17.30
CA LEU A 42 -3.39 -13.63 18.14
C LEU A 42 -3.96 -14.44 19.31
N ALA A 43 -4.97 -13.92 20.02
CA ALA A 43 -5.56 -14.58 21.17
C ALA A 43 -6.25 -15.90 20.77
N GLU A 44 -6.96 -15.90 19.64
CA GLU A 44 -7.58 -17.10 19.08
C GLU A 44 -6.54 -18.16 18.72
N ALA A 45 -5.45 -17.76 18.06
CA ALA A 45 -4.36 -18.67 17.71
C ALA A 45 -3.64 -19.22 18.94
N TRP A 46 -3.42 -18.39 19.96
CA TRP A 46 -2.85 -18.84 21.24
C TRP A 46 -3.76 -19.87 21.90
N ALA A 47 -5.05 -19.59 22.04
CA ALA A 47 -6.00 -20.51 22.64
C ALA A 47 -6.06 -21.84 21.88
N ALA A 48 -6.03 -21.81 20.54
CA ALA A 48 -5.98 -23.02 19.72
C ALA A 48 -4.68 -23.83 19.91
N GLY A 49 -3.56 -23.16 20.20
CA GLY A 49 -2.25 -23.80 20.42
C GLY A 49 -1.95 -24.20 21.88
N HIS A 50 -2.79 -23.81 22.84
CA HIS A 50 -2.55 -23.96 24.27
C HIS A 50 -3.80 -24.44 25.03
N ASP A 51 -4.53 -25.42 24.48
CA ASP A 51 -5.68 -26.07 25.14
C ASP A 51 -6.75 -25.09 25.67
N GLY A 52 -7.00 -24.00 24.94
CA GLY A 52 -7.96 -22.97 25.32
C GLY A 52 -7.45 -21.93 26.33
N ALA A 53 -6.15 -21.94 26.67
CA ALA A 53 -5.55 -20.96 27.57
C ALA A 53 -5.70 -19.53 27.04
N ASN A 54 -5.80 -18.58 27.97
CA ASN A 54 -5.88 -17.16 27.67
C ASN A 54 -4.48 -16.53 27.73
N ILE A 55 -3.94 -16.07 26.60
CA ILE A 55 -2.63 -15.40 26.54
C ILE A 55 -2.56 -14.18 27.47
N TRP A 56 -3.68 -13.50 27.70
CA TRP A 56 -3.73 -12.31 28.53
C TRP A 56 -3.70 -12.62 30.04
N ALA A 57 -3.83 -13.90 30.41
CA ALA A 57 -3.72 -14.38 31.78
C ALA A 57 -2.36 -15.07 32.06
N ASP A 58 -1.41 -15.01 31.11
CA ASP A 58 -0.06 -15.53 31.30
C ASP A 58 0.92 -14.39 31.61
N ARG A 59 1.50 -14.42 32.81
CA ARG A 59 2.43 -13.40 33.29
C ARG A 59 3.83 -13.48 32.70
N ASN A 60 4.15 -14.58 32.00
CA ASN A 60 5.48 -14.86 31.47
C ASN A 60 5.62 -14.45 30.00
N VAL A 61 4.51 -14.30 29.28
CA VAL A 61 4.50 -13.92 27.87
C VAL A 61 5.03 -12.49 27.70
N LYS A 62 6.00 -12.32 26.82
CA LYS A 62 6.61 -11.03 26.47
C LYS A 62 6.27 -10.59 25.06
N PHE A 63 5.94 -9.31 24.93
CA PHE A 63 5.47 -8.66 23.71
C PHE A 63 6.46 -7.57 23.28
N LEU A 64 6.75 -7.52 21.98
CA LEU A 64 7.55 -6.47 21.37
C LEU A 64 6.82 -5.81 20.19
N ASP A 65 6.76 -4.48 20.20
CA ASP A 65 6.51 -3.65 19.01
C ASP A 65 7.81 -2.93 18.60
N PRO A 66 8.56 -3.46 17.60
CA PRO A 66 9.90 -2.99 17.28
C PRO A 66 9.94 -1.70 16.45
N PHE A 67 8.79 -1.08 16.19
CA PHE A 67 8.67 0.17 15.44
C PHE A 67 7.45 0.95 15.95
N THR A 68 7.38 1.05 17.27
CA THR A 68 6.29 1.65 18.00
C THR A 68 6.10 3.11 17.59
N LYS A 69 4.90 3.44 17.12
CA LYS A 69 4.52 4.81 16.75
C LYS A 69 3.76 5.51 17.87
N SER A 70 2.43 5.37 17.89
CA SER A 70 1.58 5.90 18.95
C SER A 70 1.57 5.05 20.22
N GLY A 71 2.19 3.86 20.21
CA GLY A 71 2.08 2.89 21.29
C GLY A 71 0.75 2.14 21.32
N VAL A 72 -0.05 2.18 20.24
CA VAL A 72 -1.40 1.57 20.24
C VAL A 72 -1.38 0.07 20.56
N PHE A 73 -0.52 -0.73 19.92
CA PHE A 73 -0.44 -2.16 20.22
C PHE A 73 -0.06 -2.42 21.68
N LEU A 74 1.00 -1.77 22.15
CA LEU A 74 1.46 -1.89 23.54
C LEU A 74 0.40 -1.46 24.56
N ARG A 75 -0.35 -0.39 24.27
CA ARG A 75 -1.46 0.08 25.12
C ARG A 75 -2.57 -0.96 25.19
N GLU A 76 -3.06 -1.45 24.04
CA GLU A 76 -4.14 -2.42 24.03
C GLU A 76 -3.72 -3.75 24.68
N ILE A 77 -2.46 -4.19 24.48
CA ILE A 77 -1.87 -5.34 25.19
C ILE A 77 -1.87 -5.10 26.70
N THR A 78 -1.42 -3.93 27.16
CA THR A 78 -1.39 -3.58 28.59
C THR A 78 -2.80 -3.63 29.20
N VAL A 79 -3.82 -3.13 28.50
CA VAL A 79 -5.22 -3.18 28.95
C VAL A 79 -5.70 -4.63 29.08
N ARG A 80 -5.43 -5.46 28.07
CA ARG A 80 -5.84 -6.89 28.09
C ARG A 80 -5.14 -7.67 29.20
N LEU A 81 -3.82 -7.51 29.37
CA LEU A 81 -3.07 -8.13 30.46
C LEU A 81 -3.53 -7.65 31.84
N THR A 82 -3.85 -6.36 31.99
CA THR A 82 -4.35 -5.81 33.27
C THR A 82 -5.67 -6.45 33.67
N ALA A 83 -6.53 -6.81 32.71
CA ALA A 83 -7.75 -7.55 32.96
C ALA A 83 -7.47 -9.05 33.21
N GLY A 84 -6.70 -9.69 32.32
CA GLY A 84 -6.48 -11.14 32.34
C GLY A 84 -5.65 -11.63 33.54
N LEU A 85 -4.71 -10.82 34.04
CA LEU A 85 -3.88 -11.17 35.21
C LEU A 85 -4.51 -10.80 36.56
N SER A 86 -5.77 -10.34 36.58
CA SER A 86 -6.41 -9.85 37.82
C SER A 86 -6.61 -10.94 38.88
N GLU A 87 -6.73 -12.20 38.49
CA GLU A 87 -6.81 -13.33 39.42
C GLU A 87 -5.43 -13.70 39.98
N GLU A 88 -4.39 -13.70 39.15
CA GLU A 88 -3.04 -14.10 39.56
C GLU A 88 -2.31 -13.01 40.36
N ILE A 89 -2.45 -11.74 39.96
CA ILE A 89 -1.86 -10.58 40.63
C ILE A 89 -3.00 -9.63 41.02
N PRO A 90 -3.70 -9.84 42.15
CA PRO A 90 -4.92 -9.08 42.48
C PRO A 90 -4.71 -7.58 42.65
N ASP A 91 -3.58 -7.16 43.22
CA ASP A 91 -3.25 -5.74 43.39
C ASP A 91 -2.99 -5.07 42.04
N LEU A 92 -3.73 -4.00 41.76
CA LEU A 92 -3.66 -3.31 40.46
C LEU A 92 -2.30 -2.67 40.23
N GLN A 93 -1.68 -2.08 41.26
CA GLN A 93 -0.40 -1.38 41.09
C GLN A 93 0.73 -2.38 40.85
N GLU A 94 0.79 -3.48 41.62
CA GLU A 94 1.74 -4.57 41.41
C GLU A 94 1.55 -5.22 40.03
N ARG A 95 0.30 -5.41 39.60
CA ARG A 95 -0.03 -5.96 38.28
C ARG A 95 0.45 -5.05 37.16
N VAL A 96 0.14 -3.75 37.20
CA VAL A 96 0.61 -2.77 36.21
C VAL A 96 2.14 -2.68 36.21
N ASP A 97 2.77 -2.68 37.40
CA ASP A 97 4.22 -2.70 37.54
C ASP A 97 4.86 -3.93 36.91
N HIS A 98 4.28 -5.12 37.12
CA HIS A 98 4.73 -6.37 36.48
C HIS A 98 4.59 -6.29 34.97
N ILE A 99 3.41 -5.96 34.46
CA ILE A 99 3.11 -5.90 33.02
C ILE A 99 4.07 -4.96 32.30
N LEU A 100 4.21 -3.72 32.79
CA LEU A 100 5.00 -2.71 32.10
C LEU A 100 6.50 -2.97 32.22
N SER A 101 6.98 -3.53 33.33
CA SER A 101 8.41 -3.78 33.52
C SER A 101 8.89 -5.13 32.97
N GLN A 102 8.01 -6.13 32.85
CA GLN A 102 8.40 -7.51 32.51
C GLN A 102 7.80 -8.05 31.21
N GLN A 103 6.69 -7.50 30.70
CA GLN A 103 5.96 -8.10 29.57
C GLN A 103 5.84 -7.20 28.33
N VAL A 104 5.83 -5.88 28.47
CA VAL A 104 5.53 -4.96 27.36
C VAL A 104 6.76 -4.14 26.96
N PHE A 105 7.22 -4.32 25.72
CA PHE A 105 8.43 -3.69 25.20
C PHE A 105 8.21 -3.05 23.83
N GLY A 106 8.90 -1.93 23.58
CA GLY A 106 8.78 -1.18 22.34
C GLY A 106 10.07 -0.50 21.91
N ILE A 107 10.23 -0.32 20.61
CA ILE A 107 11.32 0.45 20.01
C ILE A 107 10.68 1.55 19.16
N GLY A 108 10.89 2.81 19.52
CA GLY A 108 10.42 3.95 18.74
C GLY A 108 11.16 4.07 17.41
N ILE A 109 10.55 4.73 16.42
CA ILE A 109 11.20 5.01 15.12
C ILE A 109 11.79 6.42 15.04
N THR A 110 11.30 7.32 15.89
CA THR A 110 11.75 8.71 16.06
C THR A 110 11.66 9.08 17.54
N GLN A 111 12.30 10.19 17.94
CA GLN A 111 12.20 10.66 19.32
C GLN A 111 10.73 11.02 19.66
N LEU A 112 10.01 11.61 18.70
CA LEU A 112 8.61 11.99 18.85
C LEU A 112 7.71 10.76 19.08
N THR A 113 7.84 9.73 18.23
CA THR A 113 7.04 8.51 18.35
C THR A 113 7.31 7.79 19.66
N ALA A 114 8.57 7.69 20.09
CA ALA A 114 8.92 7.13 21.40
C ALA A 114 8.24 7.89 22.56
N MET A 115 8.25 9.23 22.53
CA MET A 115 7.57 10.05 23.55
C MET A 115 6.04 9.86 23.53
N LEU A 116 5.43 9.79 22.35
CA LEU A 116 3.98 9.54 22.20
C LEU A 116 3.60 8.16 22.74
N ALA A 117 4.38 7.15 22.40
CA ALA A 117 4.18 5.78 22.90
C ALA A 117 4.31 5.71 24.43
N ARG A 118 5.36 6.30 25.02
CA ARG A 118 5.50 6.39 26.49
C ARG A 118 4.32 7.11 27.12
N ARG A 119 3.88 8.24 26.55
CA ARG A 119 2.70 8.96 27.05
C ARG A 119 1.43 8.12 26.96
N SER A 120 1.27 7.31 25.91
CA SER A 120 0.11 6.43 25.71
C SER A 120 0.11 5.21 26.66
N VAL A 121 1.28 4.65 26.95
CA VAL A 121 1.40 3.39 27.71
C VAL A 121 1.69 3.65 29.20
N TYR A 122 2.57 4.59 29.51
CA TYR A 122 2.98 4.93 30.87
C TYR A 122 2.22 6.11 31.47
N CYS A 123 1.33 6.75 30.71
CA CYS A 123 0.71 8.04 31.02
C CYS A 123 1.73 9.17 31.24
N SER A 124 3.00 8.99 30.87
CA SER A 124 4.08 9.95 31.04
C SER A 124 5.08 9.82 29.88
N LYS A 125 5.65 10.94 29.43
CA LYS A 125 6.77 10.92 28.46
C LYS A 125 8.09 10.44 29.09
N HIS A 126 8.20 10.53 30.41
CA HIS A 126 9.33 10.12 31.23
C HIS A 126 8.89 8.90 32.04
N ALA A 127 9.45 7.72 31.76
CA ALA A 127 9.00 6.46 32.33
C ALA A 127 9.28 6.35 33.83
N ASN A 128 10.31 7.04 34.34
CA ASN A 128 10.64 7.18 35.76
C ASN A 128 10.14 8.51 36.37
N GLY A 129 9.26 9.24 35.68
CA GLY A 129 8.71 10.50 36.15
C GLY A 129 7.58 10.31 37.17
N ALA A 130 7.31 11.32 37.99
CA ALA A 130 6.28 11.28 39.04
C ALA A 130 4.84 11.01 38.56
N HIS A 131 4.58 11.14 37.26
CA HIS A 131 3.29 10.89 36.63
C HIS A 131 3.22 9.56 35.86
N ALA A 132 4.28 8.75 35.89
CA ALA A 132 4.26 7.41 35.32
C ALA A 132 3.36 6.49 36.15
N VAL A 133 2.56 5.66 35.49
CA VAL A 133 1.66 4.71 36.18
C VAL A 133 2.41 3.55 36.83
N THR A 134 3.65 3.30 36.42
CA THR A 134 4.52 2.31 37.05
C THR A 134 5.61 2.97 37.88
N ARG A 135 6.01 2.30 38.96
CA ARG A 135 7.05 2.74 39.90
C ARG A 135 8.36 1.96 39.77
N ARG A 136 8.45 1.06 38.77
CA ARG A 136 9.57 0.11 38.63
C ARG A 136 10.69 0.58 37.73
N PHE A 137 10.46 1.58 36.87
CA PHE A 137 11.47 2.02 35.93
C PHE A 137 12.52 2.91 36.61
N ASN A 138 13.78 2.55 36.41
CA ASN A 138 14.93 3.34 36.85
C ASN A 138 15.49 4.23 35.72
N SER A 139 15.03 4.05 34.48
CA SER A 139 15.45 4.82 33.31
C SER A 139 14.32 5.70 32.79
N ASP A 140 14.68 6.80 32.10
CA ASP A 140 13.71 7.70 31.47
C ASP A 140 12.90 7.02 30.34
N ALA A 141 13.54 6.05 29.65
CA ALA A 141 12.93 5.33 28.56
C ALA A 141 11.98 4.21 29.01
N GLY A 142 12.23 3.62 30.18
CA GLY A 142 11.63 2.34 30.58
C GLY A 142 11.85 1.28 29.49
N ASN A 143 10.83 0.47 29.22
CA ASN A 143 10.85 -0.54 28.15
C ASN A 143 10.41 -0.02 26.76
N ILE A 144 10.26 1.31 26.59
CA ILE A 144 9.99 1.91 25.26
C ILE A 144 11.24 2.71 24.87
N TRP A 145 12.15 2.03 24.19
CA TRP A 145 13.48 2.54 23.88
C TRP A 145 13.48 3.38 22.60
N PHE A 146 14.31 4.42 22.57
CA PHE A 146 14.72 5.09 21.34
C PHE A 146 16.02 5.83 21.57
N GLU A 147 17.00 5.59 20.70
CA GLU A 147 18.11 6.49 20.43
C GLU A 147 18.27 6.65 18.92
N ARG A 148 18.76 7.82 18.52
CA ARG A 148 19.02 8.13 17.12
C ARG A 148 20.04 7.11 16.58
N THR A 149 19.63 6.37 15.57
CA THR A 149 20.49 5.41 14.87
C THR A 149 21.01 6.07 13.59
N GLU A 150 22.26 5.79 13.25
CA GLU A 150 22.91 6.29 12.03
C GLU A 150 23.07 5.19 10.99
N HIS A 151 23.14 5.59 9.73
CA HIS A 151 23.43 4.67 8.63
C HIS A 151 24.92 4.26 8.64
N ALA A 152 25.19 3.02 8.23
CA ALA A 152 26.54 2.56 7.96
C ALA A 152 26.78 2.54 6.45
N TRP A 153 27.57 3.50 5.96
CA TRP A 153 27.80 3.74 4.54
C TRP A 153 28.94 2.87 3.98
N ALA A 154 28.68 2.23 2.84
CA ALA A 154 29.68 1.52 2.04
C ALA A 154 29.36 1.77 0.55
N ASP A 155 30.37 2.18 -0.24
CA ASP A 155 30.23 2.47 -1.67
C ASP A 155 29.04 3.40 -2.03
N GLY A 156 28.81 4.41 -1.19
CA GLY A 156 27.75 5.41 -1.39
C GLY A 156 26.32 4.91 -1.09
N LYS A 157 26.16 3.72 -0.48
CA LYS A 157 24.88 3.17 -0.02
C LYS A 157 24.95 2.67 1.41
N CYS A 158 23.82 2.66 2.11
CA CYS A 158 23.74 2.06 3.44
C CYS A 158 23.82 0.54 3.31
N LYS A 159 24.71 -0.11 4.08
CA LYS A 159 24.89 -1.57 4.05
C LYS A 159 23.63 -2.35 4.46
N PHE A 160 22.77 -1.74 5.26
CA PHE A 160 21.58 -2.41 5.84
C PHE A 160 20.32 -2.20 4.99
N CYS A 161 19.99 -0.94 4.67
CA CYS A 161 18.75 -0.61 3.98
C CYS A 161 18.94 -0.30 2.48
N GLY A 162 20.18 -0.17 2.01
CA GLY A 162 20.50 0.14 0.60
C GLY A 162 20.20 1.59 0.20
N ALA A 163 19.80 2.45 1.14
CA ALA A 163 19.54 3.86 0.87
C ALA A 163 20.80 4.58 0.35
N SER A 164 20.62 5.62 -0.45
CA SER A 164 21.72 6.41 -1.00
C SER A 164 22.29 7.35 0.07
N GLN A 165 23.62 7.35 0.22
CA GLN A 165 24.30 8.30 1.10
C GLN A 165 24.00 9.74 0.68
N ALA A 166 24.01 10.01 -0.63
CA ALA A 166 23.75 11.35 -1.15
C ALA A 166 22.33 11.89 -0.82
N SER A 167 21.36 11.01 -0.55
CA SER A 167 19.99 11.43 -0.20
C SER A 167 19.73 11.52 1.30
N LEU A 168 20.37 10.68 2.12
CA LEU A 168 20.05 10.55 3.55
C LEU A 168 21.16 10.99 4.52
N ASP A 169 22.36 11.32 4.02
CA ASP A 169 23.42 11.94 4.81
C ASP A 169 23.15 13.46 4.96
N ARG A 170 22.15 13.82 5.77
CA ARG A 170 21.55 15.16 5.84
C ARG A 170 21.86 15.95 7.13
N GLY A 171 22.87 15.52 7.88
CA GLY A 171 23.30 16.15 9.14
C GLY A 171 22.38 15.87 10.34
N GLU A 172 22.72 16.44 11.50
CA GLU A 172 22.13 16.09 12.80
C GLU A 172 20.69 16.59 13.01
N GLY A 173 20.24 17.58 12.23
CA GLY A 173 18.94 18.25 12.43
C GLY A 173 17.73 17.57 11.79
N LEU A 174 17.92 16.51 11.00
CA LEU A 174 16.87 15.77 10.29
C LEU A 174 16.85 14.31 10.72
N GLU A 175 15.68 13.67 10.66
CA GLU A 175 15.55 12.23 10.93
C GLU A 175 16.40 11.41 9.94
N THR A 176 17.11 10.41 10.45
CA THR A 176 17.99 9.56 9.65
C THR A 176 17.21 8.55 8.81
N HIS A 177 16.03 8.15 9.27
CA HIS A 177 15.32 6.95 8.82
C HIS A 177 16.20 5.68 8.85
N ALA A 178 17.20 5.68 9.74
CA ALA A 178 17.86 4.46 10.18
C ALA A 178 17.16 3.96 11.45
N TYR A 179 16.69 2.71 11.40
CA TYR A 179 15.94 2.10 12.49
C TYR A 179 16.79 1.05 13.18
N ALA A 180 16.90 1.14 14.51
CA ALA A 180 17.74 0.27 15.34
C ALA A 180 17.48 -1.24 15.12
N PHE A 181 16.23 -1.60 14.82
CA PHE A 181 15.81 -2.99 14.62
C PHE A 181 16.33 -3.62 13.32
N ILE A 182 16.67 -2.83 12.31
CA ILE A 182 17.17 -3.36 11.01
C ILE A 182 18.56 -2.85 10.63
N HIS A 183 19.09 -1.83 11.32
CA HIS A 183 20.45 -1.32 11.12
C HIS A 183 21.42 -1.99 12.09
N ILE A 184 21.45 -3.32 12.05
CA ILE A 184 22.35 -4.15 12.84
C ILE A 184 22.64 -5.46 12.12
N ASP A 185 23.82 -6.02 12.37
CA ASP A 185 24.24 -7.30 11.80
C ASP A 185 23.61 -8.49 12.57
N ASP A 186 23.56 -8.43 13.91
CA ASP A 186 22.89 -9.43 14.76
C ASP A 186 21.82 -8.79 15.66
N ILE A 187 20.57 -9.18 15.41
CA ILE A 187 19.40 -8.67 16.14
C ILE A 187 19.33 -9.18 17.58
N LYS A 188 19.83 -10.38 17.88
CA LYS A 188 19.80 -10.91 19.26
C LYS A 188 20.74 -10.12 20.16
N THR A 189 21.95 -9.84 19.68
CA THR A 189 22.88 -8.90 20.35
C THR A 189 22.24 -7.54 20.55
N ARG A 190 21.58 -6.96 19.53
CA ARG A 190 20.88 -5.68 19.69
C ARG A 190 19.83 -5.72 20.79
N ILE A 191 18.99 -6.75 20.82
CA ILE A 191 17.94 -6.88 21.84
C ILE A 191 18.54 -6.99 23.24
N ALA A 192 19.64 -7.73 23.41
CA ALA A 192 20.37 -7.80 24.67
C ALA A 192 20.97 -6.44 25.09
N GLU A 193 21.47 -5.64 24.15
CA GLU A 193 21.94 -4.26 24.43
C GLU A 193 20.80 -3.34 24.86
N LEU A 194 19.64 -3.44 24.22
CA LEU A 194 18.50 -2.55 24.46
C LEU A 194 17.77 -2.85 25.78
N PHE A 195 17.57 -4.14 26.07
CA PHE A 195 16.69 -4.58 27.16
C PHE A 195 17.40 -5.44 28.21
N GLY A 196 18.68 -5.78 27.99
CA GLY A 196 19.52 -6.52 28.93
C GLY A 196 19.31 -8.03 28.89
N GLY A 197 20.36 -8.77 29.28
CA GLY A 197 20.32 -10.22 29.50
C GLY A 197 20.02 -11.06 28.25
N ASP A 198 19.55 -12.28 28.47
CA ASP A 198 19.08 -13.20 27.43
C ASP A 198 17.59 -12.92 27.13
N MET A 199 17.32 -11.72 26.62
CA MET A 199 15.95 -11.26 26.37
C MET A 199 15.35 -11.96 25.16
N HIS A 200 14.22 -12.62 25.37
CA HIS A 200 13.40 -13.27 24.34
C HIS A 200 11.98 -12.69 24.36
N PHE A 201 11.34 -12.65 23.19
CA PHE A 201 9.97 -12.18 23.02
C PHE A 201 9.13 -13.28 22.40
N ASP A 202 8.03 -13.64 23.07
CA ASP A 202 7.09 -14.65 22.58
C ASP A 202 6.24 -14.11 21.43
N VAL A 203 5.90 -12.82 21.46
CA VAL A 203 5.06 -12.16 20.47
C VAL A 203 5.74 -10.91 19.93
N ILE A 204 5.88 -10.85 18.61
CA ILE A 204 6.27 -9.62 17.91
C ILE A 204 5.10 -9.12 17.08
N ILE A 205 4.68 -7.88 17.32
CA ILE A 205 3.51 -7.28 16.68
C ILE A 205 3.73 -5.83 16.24
N GLY A 206 3.22 -5.48 15.06
CA GLY A 206 2.80 -4.10 14.82
C GLY A 206 2.73 -3.69 13.35
N ASN A 207 3.00 -2.42 13.07
CA ASN A 207 2.97 -1.83 11.73
C ASN A 207 4.32 -1.18 11.37
N PRO A 208 5.23 -1.86 10.64
CA PRO A 208 6.53 -1.32 10.26
C PRO A 208 6.45 -0.12 9.29
N PRO A 209 7.50 0.70 9.19
CA PRO A 209 7.71 1.56 8.03
C PRO A 209 7.72 0.78 6.71
N TYR A 210 7.05 1.29 5.67
CA TYR A 210 6.91 0.57 4.39
C TYR A 210 8.03 0.85 3.39
N GLN A 211 8.53 2.08 3.34
CA GLN A 211 9.52 2.53 2.36
C GLN A 211 10.36 3.66 2.93
N LEU A 212 11.58 3.85 2.41
CA LEU A 212 12.39 5.04 2.70
C LEU A 212 12.09 6.14 1.68
N ASP A 213 11.92 7.37 2.15
CA ASP A 213 11.85 8.53 1.28
C ASP A 213 13.27 8.92 0.84
N ASP A 214 13.58 8.68 -0.44
CA ASP A 214 14.87 9.01 -1.05
C ASP A 214 14.95 10.48 -1.52
N GLY A 215 13.93 11.31 -1.22
CA GLY A 215 13.94 12.75 -1.50
C GLY A 215 14.00 13.11 -2.98
N GLY A 216 13.86 12.13 -3.88
CA GLY A 216 14.00 12.29 -5.31
C GLY A 216 12.65 12.41 -6.03
N HIS A 217 12.46 13.47 -6.82
CA HIS A 217 11.37 13.50 -7.80
C HIS A 217 11.58 12.41 -8.87
N GLY A 218 10.90 11.27 -8.74
CA GLY A 218 10.76 10.27 -9.80
C GLY A 218 11.51 8.95 -9.62
N THR A 219 12.21 8.72 -8.51
CA THR A 219 12.76 7.40 -8.17
C THR A 219 11.73 6.63 -7.33
N SER A 220 11.38 5.40 -7.72
CA SER A 220 10.48 4.57 -6.91
C SER A 220 11.20 4.19 -5.61
N ALA A 221 10.72 4.74 -4.49
CA ALA A 221 11.14 4.39 -3.13
C ALA A 221 11.24 2.87 -2.95
N ALA A 222 12.33 2.41 -2.34
CA ALA A 222 12.56 0.99 -2.10
C ALA A 222 11.76 0.55 -0.86
N PRO A 223 11.12 -0.64 -0.90
CA PRO A 223 10.47 -1.20 0.26
C PRO A 223 11.50 -1.51 1.35
N ILE A 224 11.11 -1.33 2.62
CA ILE A 224 11.93 -1.69 3.79
C ILE A 224 11.24 -2.60 4.80
N TYR A 225 9.91 -2.76 4.71
CA TYR A 225 9.14 -3.58 5.64
C TYR A 225 9.62 -5.03 5.71
N GLN A 226 10.14 -5.58 4.61
CA GLN A 226 10.65 -6.94 4.52
C GLN A 226 11.81 -7.18 5.51
N LYS A 227 12.67 -6.16 5.70
CA LYS A 227 13.81 -6.25 6.62
C LYS A 227 13.37 -6.36 8.07
N PHE A 228 12.25 -5.72 8.42
CA PHE A 228 11.67 -5.84 9.76
C PHE A 228 11.07 -7.23 9.98
N VAL A 229 10.39 -7.80 8.99
CA VAL A 229 9.85 -9.16 9.07
C VAL A 229 10.98 -10.18 9.21
N GLU A 230 12.05 -10.05 8.42
CA GLU A 230 13.24 -10.89 8.49
C GLU A 230 13.89 -10.84 9.87
N GLN A 231 14.16 -9.64 10.40
CA GLN A 231 14.76 -9.51 11.73
C GLN A 231 13.84 -10.00 12.85
N ALA A 232 12.52 -9.81 12.72
CA ALA A 232 11.57 -10.35 13.68
C ALA A 232 11.56 -11.89 13.67
N LYS A 233 11.63 -12.54 12.51
CA LYS A 233 11.80 -14.00 12.43
C LYS A 233 13.12 -14.47 13.05
N ASN A 234 14.21 -13.71 12.89
CA ASN A 234 15.52 -14.02 13.48
C ASN A 234 15.56 -13.93 15.02
N LEU A 235 14.63 -13.20 15.64
CA LEU A 235 14.41 -13.23 17.09
C LEU A 235 13.65 -14.48 17.56
N GLU A 236 13.17 -15.29 16.63
CA GLU A 236 12.50 -16.56 16.88
C GLU A 236 11.33 -16.47 17.89
N PRO A 237 10.38 -15.54 17.70
CA PRO A 237 9.21 -15.45 18.57
C PRO A 237 8.33 -16.69 18.40
N ARG A 238 7.42 -16.92 19.33
CA ARG A 238 6.35 -17.92 19.14
C ARG A 238 5.36 -17.43 18.08
N TYR A 239 4.94 -16.17 18.16
CA TYR A 239 4.03 -15.54 17.21
C TYR A 239 4.61 -14.26 16.62
N LEU A 240 4.41 -14.08 15.32
CA LEU A 240 4.74 -12.86 14.60
C LEU A 240 3.53 -12.38 13.80
N THR A 241 3.12 -11.13 14.01
CA THR A 241 2.07 -10.50 13.22
C THR A 241 2.43 -9.07 12.86
N MET A 242 2.41 -8.75 11.56
CA MET A 242 2.74 -7.41 11.09
C MET A 242 1.79 -6.96 9.99
N VAL A 243 1.48 -5.66 9.96
CA VAL A 243 0.80 -5.02 8.83
C VAL A 243 1.84 -4.65 7.76
N ILE A 244 1.70 -5.17 6.54
CA ILE A 244 2.61 -4.89 5.42
C ILE A 244 1.85 -4.67 4.10
N PRO A 245 2.42 -3.97 3.10
CA PRO A 245 1.77 -3.79 1.81
C PRO A 245 1.57 -5.11 1.06
N SER A 246 0.37 -5.42 0.55
CA SER A 246 0.07 -6.70 -0.13
C SER A 246 0.80 -6.89 -1.47
N ARG A 247 1.58 -5.90 -1.93
CA ARG A 247 2.29 -5.95 -3.23
C ARG A 247 3.32 -7.09 -3.31
N TRP A 248 3.82 -7.57 -2.17
CA TRP A 248 4.75 -8.69 -2.12
C TRP A 248 4.14 -10.01 -2.60
N PHE A 249 2.80 -10.13 -2.69
CA PHE A 249 2.14 -11.35 -3.16
C PHE A 249 2.58 -11.77 -4.57
N SER A 250 2.76 -10.82 -5.48
CA SER A 250 3.02 -11.09 -6.90
C SER A 250 4.15 -10.26 -7.51
N GLY A 251 4.94 -9.58 -6.68
CA GLY A 251 6.07 -8.80 -7.16
C GLY A 251 6.58 -7.80 -6.14
N GLY A 252 7.12 -6.70 -6.67
CA GLY A 252 7.69 -5.62 -5.88
C GLY A 252 9.20 -5.53 -6.03
N LYS A 253 9.71 -4.31 -6.06
CA LYS A 253 11.11 -4.03 -6.37
C LYS A 253 12.01 -4.54 -5.25
N GLY A 254 12.85 -5.54 -5.55
CA GLY A 254 13.80 -6.12 -4.58
C GLY A 254 13.13 -6.98 -3.51
N LEU A 255 11.97 -7.59 -3.82
CA LEU A 255 11.21 -8.43 -2.90
C LEU A 255 11.13 -9.89 -3.34
N ASP A 256 11.92 -10.31 -4.32
CA ASP A 256 11.84 -11.67 -4.87
C ASP A 256 12.25 -12.72 -3.82
N ASP A 257 13.43 -12.57 -3.20
CA ASP A 257 13.90 -13.47 -2.14
C ASP A 257 12.96 -13.47 -0.92
N PHE A 258 12.48 -12.28 -0.51
CA PHE A 258 11.51 -12.16 0.59
C PHE A 258 10.20 -12.86 0.26
N ARG A 259 9.68 -12.70 -0.96
CA ARG A 259 8.46 -13.34 -1.42
C ARG A 259 8.65 -14.86 -1.43
N GLU A 260 9.73 -15.36 -2.00
CA GLU A 260 10.05 -16.79 -2.01
C GLU A 260 10.11 -17.36 -0.58
N ALA A 261 10.85 -16.70 0.32
CA ALA A 261 10.95 -17.10 1.72
C ALA A 261 9.62 -17.06 2.47
N MET A 262 8.72 -16.12 2.17
CA MET A 262 7.40 -16.05 2.79
C MET A 262 6.43 -17.09 2.22
N LEU A 263 6.45 -17.32 0.89
CA LEU A 263 5.52 -18.25 0.23
C LEU A 263 5.86 -19.72 0.45
N THR A 264 7.12 -20.02 0.75
CA THR A 264 7.59 -21.37 1.09
C THR A 264 7.53 -21.68 2.59
N ASP A 265 7.17 -20.69 3.42
CA ASP A 265 7.07 -20.86 4.87
C ASP A 265 5.64 -21.29 5.29
N ASP A 266 5.45 -22.58 5.51
CA ASP A 266 4.18 -23.20 5.94
C ASP A 266 3.75 -22.83 7.38
N ARG A 267 4.52 -21.99 8.07
CA ARG A 267 4.18 -21.42 9.39
C ARG A 267 3.35 -20.15 9.31
N LEU A 268 3.16 -19.56 8.12
CA LEU A 268 2.16 -18.51 7.94
C LEU A 268 0.76 -19.14 8.04
N ARG A 269 0.01 -18.80 9.08
CA ARG A 269 -1.29 -19.45 9.40
C ARG A 269 -2.48 -18.63 8.95
N SER A 270 -2.36 -17.31 8.94
CA SER A 270 -3.42 -16.41 8.46
C SER A 270 -2.87 -15.23 7.67
N ILE A 271 -3.61 -14.82 6.65
CA ILE A 271 -3.49 -13.54 5.95
C ILE A 271 -4.88 -12.91 5.90
N ASP A 272 -4.98 -11.70 6.42
CA ASP A 272 -6.13 -10.81 6.23
C ASP A 272 -5.72 -9.69 5.30
N ASP A 273 -6.11 -9.82 4.02
CA ASP A 273 -5.76 -8.91 2.94
C ASP A 273 -6.86 -7.87 2.72
N TYR A 274 -6.48 -6.59 2.74
CA TYR A 274 -7.36 -5.46 2.47
C TYR A 274 -6.99 -4.89 1.10
N LEU A 275 -7.90 -5.02 0.12
CA LEU A 275 -7.66 -4.53 -1.25
C LEU A 275 -7.40 -3.02 -1.29
N SER A 276 -7.94 -2.28 -0.34
CA SER A 276 -7.76 -0.84 -0.16
C SER A 276 -7.21 -0.56 1.23
N ALA A 277 -6.00 0.00 1.31
CA ALA A 277 -5.41 0.38 2.59
C ALA A 277 -6.25 1.41 3.36
N ALA A 278 -7.03 2.21 2.64
CA ALA A 278 -7.91 3.20 3.23
C ALA A 278 -9.10 2.61 3.99
N ASP A 279 -9.37 1.31 3.83
CA ASP A 279 -10.41 0.60 4.57
C ASP A 279 -9.97 0.35 6.02
N VAL A 280 -8.66 0.37 6.28
CA VAL A 280 -8.07 0.18 7.62
C VAL A 280 -7.23 1.36 8.09
N PHE A 281 -6.81 2.25 7.19
CA PHE A 281 -6.10 3.50 7.47
C PHE A 281 -6.79 4.68 6.77
N PRO A 282 -7.83 5.29 7.37
CA PRO A 282 -8.57 6.38 6.73
C PRO A 282 -7.65 7.52 6.26
N GLY A 283 -7.77 7.89 4.98
CA GLY A 283 -6.95 8.96 4.37
C GLY A 283 -5.66 8.47 3.70
N VAL A 284 -5.24 7.22 3.91
CA VAL A 284 -4.03 6.67 3.28
C VAL A 284 -4.32 6.17 1.85
N GLY A 285 -3.67 6.76 0.86
CA GLY A 285 -3.70 6.31 -0.53
C GLY A 285 -2.55 5.36 -0.85
N LEU A 286 -2.67 4.08 -0.47
CA LEU A 286 -1.69 3.05 -0.83
C LEU A 286 -2.29 2.06 -1.84
N LYS A 287 -1.80 2.15 -3.09
CA LYS A 287 -2.18 1.25 -4.18
C LYS A 287 -1.65 -0.17 -3.94
N GLY A 288 -2.46 -1.17 -4.23
CA GLY A 288 -2.17 -2.58 -3.96
C GLY A 288 -2.73 -3.07 -2.62
N GLY A 289 -3.12 -2.17 -1.71
CA GLY A 289 -3.66 -2.53 -0.41
C GLY A 289 -2.60 -2.92 0.62
N VAL A 290 -3.06 -3.43 1.76
CA VAL A 290 -2.24 -3.93 2.87
C VAL A 290 -2.80 -5.24 3.35
N CYS A 291 -1.96 -6.08 3.92
CA CYS A 291 -2.39 -7.24 4.67
C CYS A 291 -1.80 -7.17 6.08
N TYR A 292 -2.43 -7.85 7.03
CA TYR A 292 -1.67 -8.36 8.16
C TYR A 292 -1.65 -9.88 8.09
N PHE A 293 -0.61 -10.49 8.64
CA PHE A 293 -0.46 -11.93 8.69
C PHE A 293 -0.28 -12.39 10.14
N LEU A 294 -0.52 -13.68 10.37
CA LEU A 294 -0.11 -14.37 11.58
C LEU A 294 0.84 -15.50 11.18
N TRP A 295 2.04 -15.46 11.73
CA TRP A 295 3.03 -16.53 11.64
C TRP A 295 3.19 -17.16 13.02
N ASP A 296 3.15 -18.49 13.08
CA ASP A 296 3.28 -19.28 14.31
C ASP A 296 4.46 -20.24 14.16
N LYS A 297 5.50 -20.07 14.97
CA LYS A 297 6.75 -20.82 14.86
C LYS A 297 6.55 -22.34 14.91
N GLU A 298 5.60 -22.79 15.73
CA GLU A 298 5.41 -24.21 16.06
C GLU A 298 4.19 -24.82 15.35
N ASN A 299 3.44 -24.05 14.56
CA ASN A 299 2.29 -24.55 13.82
C ASN A 299 2.58 -24.50 12.31
N ARG A 300 2.47 -25.65 11.62
CA ARG A 300 2.70 -25.76 10.17
C ARG A 300 1.44 -26.23 9.46
N GLY A 301 1.23 -25.76 8.22
CA GLY A 301 0.14 -26.25 7.37
C GLY A 301 -0.39 -25.23 6.35
N PRO A 302 -1.64 -25.36 5.89
CA PRO A 302 -2.25 -24.39 4.99
C PRO A 302 -2.59 -23.07 5.72
N CYS A 303 -2.63 -21.97 4.98
CA CYS A 303 -2.92 -20.64 5.48
C CYS A 303 -4.41 -20.31 5.30
N ARG A 304 -5.05 -19.75 6.31
CA ARG A 304 -6.32 -19.03 6.16
C ARG A 304 -6.07 -17.74 5.37
N VAL A 305 -6.82 -17.50 4.32
CA VAL A 305 -6.73 -16.31 3.48
C VAL A 305 -8.09 -15.64 3.42
N ALA A 306 -8.19 -14.46 4.01
CA ALA A 306 -9.39 -13.63 4.00
C ALA A 306 -9.15 -12.35 3.18
N THR A 307 -10.01 -12.09 2.20
CA THR A 307 -9.96 -10.88 1.38
C THR A 307 -11.08 -9.92 1.77
N HIS A 308 -10.71 -8.69 2.11
CA HIS A 308 -11.57 -7.62 2.58
C HIS A 308 -11.58 -6.45 1.59
N PHE A 309 -12.76 -5.92 1.29
CA PHE A 309 -12.90 -4.67 0.54
C PHE A 309 -14.23 -4.00 0.82
N LYS A 310 -14.19 -2.81 1.44
CA LYS A 310 -15.39 -2.05 1.84
C LYS A 310 -16.42 -2.95 2.53
N ASP A 311 -17.67 -2.90 2.08
CA ASP A 311 -18.81 -3.67 2.62
C ASP A 311 -19.03 -5.00 1.88
N TRP A 312 -18.03 -5.50 1.14
CA TRP A 312 -18.16 -6.81 0.50
C TRP A 312 -18.14 -7.93 1.53
N LEU A 313 -18.87 -9.00 1.25
CA LEU A 313 -18.72 -10.24 2.01
C LEU A 313 -17.25 -10.67 1.97
N VAL A 314 -16.70 -11.01 3.14
CA VAL A 314 -15.33 -11.48 3.27
C VAL A 314 -15.22 -12.82 2.53
N SER A 315 -14.31 -12.87 1.56
CA SER A 315 -13.97 -14.11 0.88
C SER A 315 -12.89 -14.82 1.68
N GLU A 316 -13.17 -16.03 2.18
CA GLU A 316 -12.28 -16.77 3.06
C GLU A 316 -12.05 -18.20 2.56
N ALA A 317 -10.80 -18.66 2.59
CA ALA A 317 -10.43 -20.04 2.31
C ALA A 317 -9.19 -20.45 3.10
N THR A 318 -9.05 -21.73 3.41
CA THR A 318 -7.79 -22.30 3.94
C THR A 318 -7.09 -23.08 2.84
N ARG A 319 -5.89 -22.63 2.43
CA ARG A 319 -5.17 -23.13 1.25
C ARG A 319 -3.65 -22.96 1.39
N PRO A 320 -2.82 -23.66 0.60
CA PRO A 320 -1.39 -23.34 0.54
C PRO A 320 -1.17 -21.88 0.11
N LEU A 321 -0.07 -21.27 0.54
CA LEU A 321 0.33 -19.94 0.07
C LEU A 321 0.72 -19.98 -1.41
N LEU A 322 1.46 -21.01 -1.80
CA LEU A 322 1.87 -21.24 -3.17
C LEU A 322 1.12 -22.46 -3.71
N GLU A 323 0.18 -22.21 -4.62
CA GLU A 323 -0.48 -23.27 -5.37
C GLU A 323 0.55 -23.97 -6.27
N GLU A 324 0.42 -25.28 -6.45
CA GLU A 324 1.38 -26.07 -7.23
C GLU A 324 1.52 -25.49 -8.65
N GLY A 325 2.74 -25.22 -9.09
CA GLY A 325 3.05 -24.63 -10.41
C GLY A 325 2.91 -23.10 -10.50
N ALA A 326 2.28 -22.43 -9.52
CA ALA A 326 2.29 -20.97 -9.45
C ALA A 326 3.66 -20.47 -8.95
N ASP A 327 4.02 -19.24 -9.33
CA ASP A 327 5.24 -18.53 -8.93
C ASP A 327 4.96 -17.29 -8.05
N ILE A 328 3.69 -17.08 -7.73
CA ILE A 328 3.17 -15.96 -6.94
C ILE A 328 2.01 -16.40 -6.06
N PHE A 329 1.70 -15.60 -5.03
CA PHE A 329 0.48 -15.75 -4.26
C PHE A 329 -0.72 -15.23 -5.04
N ILE A 330 -1.66 -16.13 -5.36
CA ILE A 330 -2.90 -15.77 -6.05
C ILE A 330 -3.87 -15.16 -5.04
N ARG A 331 -3.91 -13.83 -5.02
CA ARG A 331 -4.64 -13.00 -4.05
C ARG A 331 -6.08 -13.44 -3.77
N TYR A 332 -6.86 -13.68 -4.82
CA TYR A 332 -8.30 -13.97 -4.70
C TYR A 332 -8.57 -15.48 -4.58
N ASN A 333 -9.47 -15.87 -3.67
CA ASN A 333 -9.87 -17.26 -3.50
C ASN A 333 -10.65 -17.76 -4.72
N GLU A 334 -11.60 -16.96 -5.20
CA GLU A 334 -12.34 -17.18 -6.45
C GLU A 334 -11.38 -17.22 -7.64
N GLY A 335 -10.32 -16.41 -7.58
CA GLY A 335 -9.25 -16.40 -8.60
C GLY A 335 -8.55 -17.74 -8.74
N VAL A 336 -8.32 -18.46 -7.64
CA VAL A 336 -7.76 -19.82 -7.70
C VAL A 336 -8.74 -20.80 -8.31
N SER A 337 -10.01 -20.77 -7.91
CA SER A 337 -11.04 -21.64 -8.51
C SER A 337 -11.13 -21.45 -10.02
N ILE A 338 -11.23 -20.19 -10.47
CA ILE A 338 -11.31 -19.83 -11.89
C ILE A 338 -10.04 -20.26 -12.63
N LEU A 339 -8.86 -19.95 -12.09
CA LEU A 339 -7.60 -20.29 -12.74
C LEU A 339 -7.45 -21.80 -12.89
N ARG A 340 -7.83 -22.58 -11.86
CA ARG A 340 -7.80 -24.04 -11.87
C ARG A 340 -8.67 -24.62 -12.99
N LYS A 341 -9.87 -24.06 -13.22
CA LYS A 341 -10.74 -24.44 -14.35
C LYS A 341 -10.13 -24.11 -15.72
N VAL A 342 -9.58 -22.90 -15.86
CA VAL A 342 -8.92 -22.47 -17.10
C VAL A 342 -7.76 -23.41 -17.44
N LEU A 343 -6.89 -23.65 -16.47
CA LEU A 343 -5.67 -24.44 -16.70
C LEU A 343 -5.94 -25.93 -16.86
N SER A 344 -6.88 -26.50 -16.10
CA SER A 344 -7.34 -27.87 -16.31
C SER A 344 -7.87 -28.07 -17.72
N ARG A 345 -8.64 -27.10 -18.25
CA ARG A 345 -9.18 -27.19 -19.61
C ARG A 345 -8.10 -27.11 -20.70
N GLU A 346 -7.06 -26.31 -20.49
CA GLU A 346 -6.00 -26.07 -21.48
C GLU A 346 -4.87 -27.10 -21.42
N THR A 347 -4.64 -27.73 -20.25
CA THR A 347 -3.51 -28.65 -20.02
C THR A 347 -3.92 -30.09 -19.72
N GLY A 348 -5.17 -30.32 -19.30
CA GLY A 348 -5.63 -31.59 -18.76
C GLY A 348 -5.17 -31.86 -17.32
N GLN A 349 -4.53 -30.91 -16.65
CA GLN A 349 -4.01 -31.05 -15.28
C GLN A 349 -4.87 -30.27 -14.28
N GLU A 350 -5.45 -30.93 -13.30
CA GLU A 350 -6.41 -30.30 -12.39
C GLU A 350 -5.76 -29.46 -11.29
N ASN A 351 -4.55 -29.80 -10.83
CA ASN A 351 -3.95 -29.18 -9.64
C ASN A 351 -2.70 -28.33 -9.93
N VAL A 352 -2.24 -28.28 -11.18
CA VAL A 352 -1.05 -27.52 -11.57
C VAL A 352 -1.47 -26.18 -12.15
N LEU A 353 -1.22 -25.10 -11.42
CA LEU A 353 -1.56 -23.74 -11.82
C LEU A 353 -0.48 -23.08 -12.70
N SER A 354 0.00 -23.82 -13.71
CA SER A 354 0.95 -23.30 -14.70
C SER A 354 0.56 -23.71 -16.13
N LEU A 355 0.72 -22.77 -17.07
CA LEU A 355 0.66 -23.10 -18.50
C LEU A 355 2.04 -23.54 -19.01
N PRO A 356 2.13 -24.54 -19.90
CA PRO A 356 3.31 -24.74 -20.73
C PRO A 356 3.62 -23.49 -21.57
N GLU A 357 4.90 -23.21 -21.82
CA GLU A 357 5.32 -21.99 -22.54
C GLU A 357 4.65 -21.85 -23.92
N ALA A 358 4.41 -22.96 -24.61
CA ALA A 358 3.74 -22.96 -25.90
C ALA A 358 2.29 -22.43 -25.84
N LEU A 359 1.61 -22.60 -24.71
CA LEU A 359 0.23 -22.18 -24.50
C LEU A 359 0.12 -20.80 -23.85
N ARG A 360 1.21 -20.18 -23.40
CA ARG A 360 1.18 -18.87 -22.73
C ARG A 360 1.01 -17.73 -23.72
N PHE A 361 -0.02 -16.90 -23.53
CA PHE A 361 -0.21 -15.68 -24.32
C PHE A 361 0.96 -14.71 -24.17
N GLY A 362 1.65 -14.73 -23.02
CA GLY A 362 2.87 -13.96 -22.79
C GLY A 362 3.93 -14.11 -23.89
N ARG A 363 4.03 -15.28 -24.55
CA ARG A 363 4.99 -15.50 -25.64
C ARG A 363 4.80 -14.53 -26.82
N LEU A 364 3.55 -14.07 -27.04
CA LEU A 364 3.20 -13.10 -28.09
C LEU A 364 3.50 -11.66 -27.69
N VAL A 365 3.64 -11.39 -26.38
CA VAL A 365 3.84 -10.04 -25.85
C VAL A 365 5.33 -9.69 -25.93
N SER A 366 5.68 -8.57 -26.53
CA SER A 366 7.06 -8.10 -26.63
C SER A 366 7.67 -7.79 -25.26
N SER A 367 8.99 -7.76 -25.19
CA SER A 367 9.69 -7.05 -24.12
C SER A 367 9.47 -5.54 -24.22
N ARG A 368 9.96 -4.80 -23.21
CA ARG A 368 10.03 -3.33 -23.23
C ARG A 368 10.86 -2.86 -24.45
N LYS A 369 10.50 -1.71 -25.02
CA LYS A 369 11.10 -1.14 -26.26
C LYS A 369 11.04 -2.10 -27.46
N PRO A 370 9.84 -2.52 -27.93
CA PRO A 370 9.70 -3.52 -29.00
C PRO A 370 10.50 -3.20 -30.27
N PHE A 371 10.67 -1.92 -30.59
CA PHE A 371 11.40 -1.43 -31.77
C PHE A 371 12.63 -0.58 -31.43
N GLY A 372 13.16 -0.68 -30.20
CA GLY A 372 14.32 0.09 -29.75
C GLY A 372 14.08 1.58 -29.47
N LEU A 373 12.85 2.06 -29.60
CA LEU A 373 12.48 3.46 -29.42
C LEU A 373 12.04 3.76 -27.98
N GLU A 374 12.65 4.76 -27.33
CA GLU A 374 12.33 5.16 -25.95
C GLU A 374 11.03 5.98 -25.85
N THR A 375 10.50 6.13 -24.63
CA THR A 375 9.30 6.95 -24.37
C THR A 375 9.41 8.41 -24.85
N LYS A 376 10.62 8.99 -24.82
CA LYS A 376 10.87 10.38 -25.27
C LYS A 376 11.07 10.52 -26.77
N PHE A 377 11.07 9.42 -27.52
CA PHE A 377 11.19 9.45 -28.97
C PHE A 377 10.09 10.33 -29.60
N LYS A 378 10.47 11.13 -30.60
CA LYS A 378 9.57 11.94 -31.40
C LYS A 378 9.90 11.72 -32.88
N GLY A 379 9.01 11.03 -33.57
CA GLY A 379 9.05 10.89 -35.01
C GLY A 379 8.69 12.20 -35.73
N ASN A 380 8.95 12.23 -37.03
CA ASN A 380 8.55 13.33 -37.89
C ASN A 380 7.03 13.48 -37.93
N GLY A 381 6.51 14.70 -37.99
CA GLY A 381 5.06 14.93 -38.05
C GLY A 381 4.40 14.51 -39.37
N LYS A 382 5.20 14.33 -40.43
CA LYS A 382 4.74 13.86 -41.74
C LYS A 382 5.70 12.81 -42.28
N LYS A 383 5.16 11.94 -43.13
CA LYS A 383 5.92 10.94 -43.89
C LYS A 383 6.86 11.65 -44.89
N ARG A 384 8.15 11.32 -44.91
CA ARG A 384 9.17 11.92 -45.80
C ARG A 384 9.53 11.00 -46.97
N SER A 385 9.36 9.69 -46.81
CA SER A 385 9.59 8.66 -47.83
C SER A 385 8.48 7.62 -47.81
N ALA A 386 8.20 6.96 -48.94
CA ALA A 386 7.26 5.83 -49.00
C ALA A 386 7.63 4.69 -48.02
N ASP A 387 8.92 4.50 -47.74
CA ASP A 387 9.46 3.48 -46.83
C ASP A 387 9.46 3.91 -45.35
N ASP A 388 9.05 5.14 -45.03
CA ASP A 388 8.93 5.55 -43.63
C ASP A 388 7.83 4.75 -42.91
N LEU A 389 8.16 4.32 -41.70
CA LEU A 389 7.28 3.61 -40.80
C LEU A 389 6.46 4.59 -39.97
N MET A 390 5.20 4.24 -39.75
CA MET A 390 4.31 4.95 -38.83
C MET A 390 4.63 4.53 -37.39
N VAL A 391 4.79 5.49 -36.48
CA VAL A 391 5.18 5.26 -35.08
C VAL A 391 4.07 5.73 -34.15
N HIS A 392 3.51 4.81 -33.36
CA HIS A 392 2.67 5.15 -32.21
C HIS A 392 3.57 5.58 -31.04
N GLN A 393 3.44 6.84 -30.63
CA GLN A 393 4.30 7.48 -29.63
C GLN A 393 3.50 8.21 -28.56
N ASN A 394 4.16 8.60 -27.47
CA ASN A 394 3.50 9.43 -26.47
C ASN A 394 3.06 10.76 -27.11
N GLY A 395 1.75 11.03 -27.07
CA GLY A 395 1.12 12.21 -27.65
C GLY A 395 0.73 12.08 -29.13
N GLY A 396 0.65 10.87 -29.70
CA GLY A 396 0.03 10.64 -31.02
C GLY A 396 0.86 9.79 -31.98
N ILE A 397 0.82 10.14 -33.27
CA ILE A 397 1.50 9.44 -34.36
C ILE A 397 2.69 10.27 -34.85
N GLY A 398 3.78 9.60 -35.21
CA GLY A 398 4.91 10.17 -35.93
C GLY A 398 5.43 9.23 -37.02
N TYR A 399 6.50 9.63 -37.72
CA TYR A 399 7.09 8.84 -38.79
C TYR A 399 8.61 8.74 -38.66
N THR A 400 9.19 7.58 -38.99
CA THR A 400 10.63 7.37 -38.96
C THR A 400 11.10 6.49 -40.12
N PRO A 401 12.31 6.69 -40.67
CA PRO A 401 12.83 5.81 -41.71
C PRO A 401 12.96 4.36 -41.22
N ARG A 402 12.51 3.38 -42.02
CA ARG A 402 12.64 1.93 -41.69
C ARG A 402 14.06 1.56 -41.30
N ARG A 403 15.06 2.05 -42.02
CA ARG A 403 16.50 1.82 -41.76
C ARG A 403 16.99 2.25 -40.37
N ALA A 404 16.23 3.10 -39.66
CA ALA A 404 16.59 3.53 -38.31
C ALA A 404 16.19 2.48 -37.24
N ILE A 405 15.40 1.48 -37.61
CA ILE A 405 14.92 0.43 -36.70
C ILE A 405 15.80 -0.80 -36.83
N THR A 406 16.34 -1.26 -35.70
CA THR A 406 17.27 -2.40 -35.63
C THR A 406 16.73 -3.56 -34.80
N THR A 407 15.61 -3.36 -34.09
CA THR A 407 15.00 -4.33 -33.17
C THR A 407 13.55 -4.58 -33.56
N GLY A 408 13.04 -5.79 -33.32
CA GLY A 408 11.64 -6.14 -33.59
C GLY A 408 11.32 -6.21 -35.09
N LEU A 409 12.32 -6.48 -35.94
CA LEU A 409 12.17 -6.44 -37.40
C LEU A 409 11.04 -7.35 -37.91
N GLY A 410 10.92 -8.56 -37.36
CA GLY A 410 9.86 -9.51 -37.71
C GLY A 410 8.44 -9.05 -37.34
N LEU A 411 8.29 -8.02 -36.51
CA LEU A 411 7.01 -7.43 -36.16
C LEU A 411 6.64 -6.26 -37.06
N ILE A 412 7.54 -5.68 -37.86
CA ILE A 412 7.28 -4.45 -38.61
C ILE A 412 6.19 -4.67 -39.66
N ASP A 413 6.33 -5.73 -40.47
CA ASP A 413 5.45 -6.02 -41.60
C ASP A 413 4.30 -7.00 -41.27
N ALA A 414 4.20 -7.43 -40.01
CA ALA A 414 3.12 -8.27 -39.53
C ALA A 414 1.89 -7.46 -39.08
N TRP A 415 0.75 -8.12 -38.95
CA TRP A 415 -0.34 -7.63 -38.11
C TRP A 415 0.00 -7.82 -36.64
N LYS A 416 -0.34 -6.86 -35.80
CA LYS A 416 -0.05 -6.89 -34.35
C LYS A 416 -1.06 -6.10 -33.56
N LEU A 417 -1.04 -6.23 -32.24
CA LEU A 417 -1.76 -5.33 -31.33
C LEU A 417 -0.77 -4.46 -30.57
N PHE A 418 -1.21 -3.25 -30.24
CA PHE A 418 -0.52 -2.37 -29.31
C PHE A 418 -1.34 -2.21 -28.04
N VAL A 419 -0.67 -2.31 -26.90
CA VAL A 419 -1.23 -2.05 -25.57
C VAL A 419 -0.25 -1.17 -24.80
N GLY A 420 -0.74 -0.19 -24.05
CA GLY A 420 0.09 0.69 -23.26
C GLY A 420 0.94 -0.10 -22.25
N TYR A 421 2.22 0.25 -22.14
CA TYR A 421 3.15 -0.41 -21.21
C TYR A 421 2.69 -0.30 -19.74
N ALA A 422 2.04 0.81 -19.41
CA ALA A 422 1.37 1.03 -18.13
C ALA A 422 -0.14 1.04 -18.33
N ALA A 423 -0.85 0.30 -17.48
CA ALA A 423 -2.29 0.38 -17.36
C ALA A 423 -2.70 1.77 -16.85
N PRO A 424 -3.88 2.28 -17.24
CA PRO A 424 -4.39 3.57 -16.78
C PRO A 424 -4.43 3.64 -15.25
N GLY A 425 -3.87 4.71 -14.69
CA GLY A 425 -3.87 4.94 -13.25
C GLY A 425 -5.28 5.30 -12.76
N THR A 426 -5.74 4.64 -11.71
CA THR A 426 -6.92 5.03 -10.90
C THR A 426 -6.57 6.05 -9.81
N GLY A 427 -5.42 6.74 -9.93
CA GLY A 427 -4.82 7.52 -8.86
C GLY A 427 -4.12 6.64 -7.81
N ASN A 428 -4.04 7.12 -6.57
CA ASN A 428 -3.35 6.44 -5.44
C ASN A 428 -4.17 5.31 -4.80
N ARG A 429 -5.30 4.92 -5.39
CA ARG A 429 -6.20 3.89 -4.85
C ARG A 429 -6.67 2.98 -5.97
N ASP A 430 -6.81 1.69 -5.68
CA ASP A 430 -7.47 0.76 -6.60
C ASP A 430 -8.98 0.98 -6.52
N THR A 431 -9.62 1.09 -7.69
CA THR A 431 -11.08 1.21 -7.79
C THR A 431 -11.62 0.01 -8.53
N TYR A 432 -12.62 -0.64 -7.95
CA TYR A 432 -13.34 -1.75 -8.56
C TYR A 432 -14.72 -1.27 -9.06
N PRO A 433 -15.15 -1.68 -10.27
CA PRO A 433 -14.43 -2.54 -11.21
C PRO A 433 -13.20 -1.86 -11.84
N HIS A 434 -12.11 -2.61 -11.96
CA HIS A 434 -10.78 -2.11 -12.28
C HIS A 434 -10.49 -2.18 -13.79
N ARG A 435 -9.71 -1.19 -14.30
CA ARG A 435 -9.22 -1.17 -15.68
C ARG A 435 -7.82 -1.79 -15.74
N ILE A 436 -7.75 -3.08 -16.07
CA ILE A 436 -6.53 -3.89 -15.91
C ILE A 436 -5.42 -3.50 -16.91
N ILE A 437 -5.80 -3.18 -18.14
CA ILE A 437 -4.91 -2.79 -19.24
C ILE A 437 -5.46 -1.51 -19.90
N SER A 438 -4.63 -0.78 -20.64
CA SER A 438 -5.13 0.29 -21.52
C SER A 438 -6.01 -0.30 -22.62
N THR A 439 -6.76 0.54 -23.34
CA THR A 439 -7.48 0.06 -24.53
C THR A 439 -6.46 -0.39 -25.58
N PRO A 440 -6.43 -1.69 -25.95
CA PRO A 440 -5.57 -2.17 -27.02
C PRO A 440 -6.12 -1.75 -28.40
N PHE A 441 -5.26 -1.68 -29.40
CA PHE A 441 -5.63 -1.35 -30.77
C PHE A 441 -4.76 -2.09 -31.79
N ILE A 442 -5.22 -2.18 -33.04
CA ILE A 442 -4.54 -2.92 -34.11
C ILE A 442 -3.42 -2.06 -34.71
N GLY A 443 -2.25 -2.67 -34.86
CA GLY A 443 -1.14 -2.17 -35.67
C GLY A 443 -1.08 -2.92 -37.01
N LYS A 444 -1.27 -2.17 -38.11
CA LYS A 444 -1.14 -2.69 -39.48
C LYS A 444 0.34 -2.91 -39.88
N PRO A 445 0.65 -3.70 -40.93
CA PRO A 445 1.98 -3.75 -41.52
C PRO A 445 2.55 -2.34 -41.78
N GLY A 446 3.83 -2.13 -41.45
CA GLY A 446 4.49 -0.83 -41.55
C GLY A 446 4.22 0.14 -40.38
N SER A 447 3.46 -0.28 -39.36
CA SER A 447 3.29 0.46 -38.10
C SER A 447 4.12 -0.13 -36.96
N ILE A 448 4.73 0.73 -36.16
CA ILE A 448 5.58 0.39 -35.01
C ILE A 448 5.21 1.27 -33.80
N SER A 449 5.85 1.05 -32.66
CA SER A 449 5.63 1.88 -31.46
C SER A 449 6.92 2.29 -30.75
N SER A 450 6.85 3.40 -30.04
CA SER A 450 7.77 3.69 -28.94
C SER A 450 7.49 2.79 -27.73
N GLU A 451 8.38 2.83 -26.75
CA GLU A 451 8.24 2.18 -25.44
C GLU A 451 6.94 2.47 -24.68
N THR A 452 6.19 3.50 -25.09
CA THR A 452 4.85 3.78 -24.56
C THR A 452 3.92 2.58 -24.70
N TYR A 453 4.13 1.74 -25.72
CA TYR A 453 3.32 0.56 -26.00
C TYR A 453 4.19 -0.71 -26.03
N LEU A 454 3.61 -1.81 -25.56
CA LEU A 454 4.02 -3.16 -25.88
C LEU A 454 3.35 -3.60 -27.17
N CYS A 455 4.01 -4.51 -27.88
CA CYS A 455 3.52 -5.12 -29.10
C CYS A 455 3.10 -6.56 -28.82
N ILE A 456 1.96 -7.01 -29.35
CA ILE A 456 1.46 -8.39 -29.22
C ILE A 456 1.30 -8.97 -30.62
N GLY A 457 1.97 -10.08 -30.90
CA GLY A 457 1.95 -10.75 -32.22
C GLY A 457 3.26 -11.52 -32.47
N PRO A 458 3.61 -11.79 -33.75
CA PRO A 458 2.89 -11.41 -34.97
C PRO A 458 1.59 -12.21 -35.18
N PHE A 459 0.69 -11.66 -36.00
CA PHE A 459 -0.47 -12.35 -36.57
C PHE A 459 -0.39 -12.34 -38.09
N ASP A 460 -0.93 -13.38 -38.73
CA ASP A 460 -0.81 -13.59 -40.18
C ASP A 460 -1.76 -12.69 -40.98
N SER A 461 -2.90 -12.31 -40.39
CA SER A 461 -3.94 -11.54 -41.07
C SER A 461 -4.62 -10.51 -40.16
N LYS A 462 -5.38 -9.60 -40.78
CA LYS A 462 -6.20 -8.62 -40.07
C LYS A 462 -7.22 -9.32 -39.18
N GLU A 463 -7.87 -10.35 -39.71
CA GLU A 463 -8.92 -11.13 -39.04
C GLU A 463 -8.37 -11.84 -37.80
N GLN A 464 -7.16 -12.39 -37.87
CA GLN A 464 -6.50 -12.96 -36.69
C GLN A 464 -6.22 -11.90 -35.62
N SER A 465 -5.76 -10.71 -36.02
CA SER A 465 -5.51 -9.61 -35.08
C SER A 465 -6.82 -9.09 -34.45
N GLU A 466 -7.91 -9.02 -35.21
CA GLU A 466 -9.25 -8.66 -34.72
C GLU A 466 -9.78 -9.72 -33.73
N SER A 467 -9.57 -11.00 -34.03
CA SER A 467 -9.87 -12.11 -33.11
C SER A 467 -9.09 -11.98 -31.79
N ALA A 468 -7.77 -11.78 -31.85
CA ALA A 468 -6.94 -11.60 -30.67
C ALA A 468 -7.32 -10.33 -29.87
N LEU A 469 -7.70 -9.25 -30.56
CA LEU A 469 -8.18 -8.02 -29.93
C LEU A 469 -9.48 -8.26 -29.15
N SER A 470 -10.43 -8.99 -29.73
CA SER A 470 -11.67 -9.36 -29.04
C SER A 470 -11.41 -10.22 -27.80
N TYR A 471 -10.45 -11.16 -27.88
CA TYR A 471 -10.04 -11.99 -26.75
C TYR A 471 -9.44 -11.17 -25.62
N LEU A 472 -8.50 -10.26 -25.92
CA LEU A 472 -7.90 -9.35 -24.94
C LEU A 472 -8.92 -8.36 -24.35
N SER A 473 -10.04 -8.16 -25.07
CA SER A 473 -11.13 -7.28 -24.66
C SER A 473 -12.16 -7.96 -23.75
N CYS A 474 -12.06 -9.27 -23.54
CA CYS A 474 -12.87 -10.00 -22.58
C CYS A 474 -12.40 -9.77 -21.13
N ARG A 475 -13.34 -9.75 -20.21
CA ARG A 475 -13.12 -9.64 -18.76
C ARG A 475 -12.37 -10.83 -18.20
N LEU A 476 -12.69 -12.06 -18.60
CA LEU A 476 -11.96 -13.25 -18.10
C LEU A 476 -10.47 -13.15 -18.44
N THR A 477 -10.13 -12.84 -19.69
CA THR A 477 -8.74 -12.65 -20.13
C THR A 477 -8.03 -11.59 -19.29
N ARG A 478 -8.67 -10.45 -19.06
CA ARG A 478 -8.12 -9.39 -18.21
C ARG A 478 -8.09 -9.75 -16.73
N PHE A 479 -9.00 -10.59 -16.25
CA PHE A 479 -8.99 -11.10 -14.89
C PHE A 479 -7.76 -11.99 -14.66
N LEU A 480 -7.44 -12.89 -15.60
CA LEU A 480 -6.23 -13.71 -15.57
C LEU A 480 -4.95 -12.84 -15.56
N ILE A 481 -4.94 -11.74 -16.32
CA ILE A 481 -3.85 -10.74 -16.25
C ILE A 481 -3.76 -10.10 -14.86
N LEU A 482 -4.91 -9.75 -14.27
CA LEU A 482 -4.96 -9.13 -12.94
C LEU A 482 -4.38 -10.05 -11.86
N LEU A 483 -4.62 -11.36 -11.92
CA LEU A 483 -4.12 -12.32 -10.93
C LEU A 483 -2.59 -12.23 -10.76
N HIS A 484 -1.86 -11.87 -11.82
CA HIS A 484 -0.40 -11.77 -11.80
C HIS A 484 0.14 -10.32 -11.66
N LYS A 485 -0.72 -9.32 -11.88
CA LYS A 485 -0.31 -7.92 -12.02
C LYS A 485 -0.14 -7.23 -10.65
N SER A 486 1.11 -7.07 -10.21
CA SER A 486 1.48 -6.39 -8.95
C SER A 486 1.67 -4.87 -9.03
N SER A 487 1.71 -4.31 -10.25
CA SER A 487 1.97 -2.88 -10.49
C SER A 487 1.19 -2.35 -11.68
N GLN A 488 1.34 -1.06 -11.99
CA GLN A 488 0.74 -0.48 -13.19
C GLN A 488 1.27 -1.10 -14.49
N HIS A 489 2.50 -1.61 -14.52
CA HIS A 489 3.10 -2.17 -15.73
C HIS A 489 2.44 -3.51 -16.11
N VAL A 490 2.25 -3.73 -17.40
CA VAL A 490 1.62 -4.93 -17.96
C VAL A 490 2.62 -5.67 -18.84
N THR A 491 3.78 -6.01 -18.28
CA THR A 491 4.87 -6.70 -19.00
C THR A 491 4.49 -8.14 -19.38
N ARG A 492 5.25 -8.78 -20.27
CA ARG A 492 5.05 -10.19 -20.70
C ARG A 492 4.65 -11.13 -19.56
N HIS A 493 5.32 -11.03 -18.41
CA HIS A 493 5.13 -11.92 -17.28
C HIS A 493 3.72 -11.88 -16.68
N VAL A 494 2.99 -10.75 -16.77
CA VAL A 494 1.62 -10.69 -16.24
C VAL A 494 0.61 -11.48 -17.06
N TYR A 495 1.00 -11.99 -18.24
CA TYR A 495 0.17 -12.81 -19.11
C TYR A 495 0.45 -14.31 -18.97
N SER A 496 1.23 -14.74 -17.96
CA SER A 496 1.63 -16.15 -17.80
C SER A 496 0.47 -17.10 -17.52
N PHE A 497 -0.64 -16.59 -16.99
CA PHE A 497 -1.88 -17.35 -16.77
C PHE A 497 -2.89 -17.25 -17.92
N VAL A 498 -2.59 -16.48 -18.96
CA VAL A 498 -3.51 -16.27 -20.08
C VAL A 498 -3.19 -17.29 -21.18
N PRO A 499 -4.12 -18.18 -21.56
CA PRO A 499 -3.89 -19.13 -22.63
C PRO A 499 -3.97 -18.47 -24.03
N VAL A 500 -3.10 -18.90 -24.94
CA VAL A 500 -3.25 -18.64 -26.39
C VAL A 500 -4.53 -19.31 -26.88
N GLN A 501 -5.22 -18.66 -27.81
CA GLN A 501 -6.43 -19.19 -28.44
C GLN A 501 -6.24 -19.31 -29.95
N ASP A 502 -7.16 -20.04 -30.59
CA ASP A 502 -7.29 -19.98 -32.04
C ASP A 502 -7.84 -18.63 -32.46
N TRP A 503 -7.13 -17.94 -33.36
CA TRP A 503 -7.48 -16.60 -33.85
C TRP A 503 -8.47 -16.65 -35.02
N THR A 504 -9.49 -17.50 -34.91
CA THR A 504 -10.41 -17.84 -36.01
C THR A 504 -11.83 -17.30 -35.79
N ARG A 505 -12.10 -16.65 -34.67
CA ARG A 505 -13.43 -16.16 -34.29
C ARG A 505 -13.40 -14.92 -33.42
N THR A 506 -14.52 -14.22 -33.33
CA THR A 506 -14.71 -13.17 -32.33
C THR A 506 -14.97 -13.81 -30.96
N TRP A 507 -14.16 -13.44 -29.97
CA TRP A 507 -14.31 -13.87 -28.59
C TRP A 507 -15.22 -12.93 -27.81
N THR A 508 -16.04 -13.50 -26.94
CA THR A 508 -16.94 -12.77 -26.04
C THR A 508 -16.80 -13.31 -24.63
N ASP A 509 -17.18 -12.50 -23.63
CA ASP A 509 -17.21 -12.92 -22.22
C ASP A 509 -18.00 -14.22 -22.05
N LYS A 510 -19.22 -14.28 -22.60
CA LYS A 510 -20.07 -15.47 -22.58
C LYS A 510 -19.36 -16.70 -23.17
N ALA A 511 -18.73 -16.56 -24.34
CA ALA A 511 -18.05 -17.70 -24.99
C ALA A 511 -16.88 -18.22 -24.15
N LEU A 512 -16.18 -17.36 -23.43
CA LEU A 512 -15.10 -17.76 -22.53
C LEU A 512 -15.62 -18.39 -21.23
N TYR A 513 -16.67 -17.83 -20.64
CA TYR A 513 -17.31 -18.42 -19.46
C TYR A 513 -17.83 -19.83 -19.75
N ASP A 514 -18.51 -20.02 -20.89
CA ASP A 514 -19.01 -21.31 -21.36
C ASP A 514 -17.85 -22.28 -21.64
N ARG A 515 -16.76 -21.82 -22.29
CA ARG A 515 -15.58 -22.66 -22.61
C ARG A 515 -14.93 -23.26 -21.37
N TYR A 516 -14.83 -22.47 -20.30
CA TYR A 516 -14.13 -22.85 -19.07
C TYR A 516 -15.06 -23.33 -17.94
N GLY A 517 -16.38 -23.35 -18.16
CA GLY A 517 -17.34 -23.85 -17.18
C GLY A 517 -17.36 -23.03 -15.88
N LEU A 518 -17.32 -21.70 -15.99
CA LEU A 518 -17.44 -20.82 -14.82
C LEU A 518 -18.87 -20.88 -14.26
N SER A 519 -18.99 -20.87 -12.93
CA SER A 519 -20.28 -20.77 -12.25
C SER A 519 -20.82 -19.33 -12.29
N GLU A 520 -22.10 -19.16 -11.98
CA GLU A 520 -22.73 -17.83 -11.90
C GLU A 520 -22.02 -16.92 -10.88
N ASP A 521 -21.60 -17.47 -9.74
CA ASP A 521 -20.86 -16.73 -8.71
C ASP A 521 -19.47 -16.30 -9.18
N GLU A 522 -18.75 -17.17 -9.91
CA GLU A 522 -17.44 -16.85 -10.49
C GLU A 522 -17.57 -15.78 -11.59
N ILE A 523 -18.60 -15.88 -12.44
CA ILE A 523 -18.91 -14.87 -13.46
C ILE A 523 -19.21 -13.52 -12.77
N ALA A 524 -20.10 -13.51 -11.78
CA ALA A 524 -20.44 -12.32 -11.03
C ALA A 524 -19.21 -11.70 -10.37
N PHE A 525 -18.30 -12.52 -9.84
CA PHE A 525 -17.03 -12.06 -9.28
C PHE A 525 -16.11 -11.42 -10.33
N VAL A 526 -15.91 -12.06 -11.48
CA VAL A 526 -15.10 -11.51 -12.58
C VAL A 526 -15.65 -10.16 -13.04
N GLU A 527 -16.97 -10.04 -13.20
CA GLU A 527 -17.63 -8.81 -13.65
C GLU A 527 -17.61 -7.70 -12.60
N LYS A 528 -17.64 -8.06 -11.33
CA LYS A 528 -17.48 -7.14 -10.19
C LYS A 528 -16.06 -6.59 -10.09
N ILE A 529 -15.05 -7.40 -10.44
CA ILE A 529 -13.63 -7.02 -10.37
C ILE A 529 -13.15 -6.29 -11.63
N VAL A 530 -13.58 -6.71 -12.82
CA VAL A 530 -13.04 -6.24 -14.10
C VAL A 530 -14.06 -5.38 -14.84
N ARG A 531 -13.65 -4.16 -15.18
CA ARG A 531 -14.50 -3.22 -15.92
C ARG A 531 -14.80 -3.74 -17.33
N PRO A 532 -16.03 -3.57 -17.86
CA PRO A 532 -16.30 -3.75 -19.28
C PRO A 532 -15.35 -2.93 -20.14
N MET A 533 -15.04 -3.46 -21.32
CA MET A 533 -14.31 -2.74 -22.35
C MET A 533 -15.08 -2.90 -23.66
N GLU A 534 -15.70 -1.81 -24.09
CA GLU A 534 -16.25 -1.71 -25.43
C GLU A 534 -15.10 -1.38 -26.39
N ILE A 535 -14.94 -2.18 -27.44
CA ILE A 535 -14.11 -1.79 -28.58
C ILE A 535 -15.03 -0.96 -29.47
N ALA A 536 -14.91 0.37 -29.44
CA ALA A 536 -15.61 1.19 -30.41
C ALA A 536 -15.15 0.78 -31.82
N SER A 537 -16.09 0.56 -32.74
CA SER A 537 -15.83 0.29 -34.15
C SER A 537 -14.96 1.36 -34.81
N ASP A 538 -14.92 2.56 -34.24
CA ASP A 538 -14.16 3.71 -34.74
C ASP A 538 -12.63 3.56 -34.54
N LEU A 539 -12.17 2.53 -33.81
CA LEU A 539 -10.76 2.09 -33.77
C LEU A 539 -10.41 1.09 -34.89
N LEU A 540 -11.41 0.64 -35.67
CA LEU A 540 -11.28 -0.26 -36.82
C LEU A 540 -11.42 0.47 -38.18
N GLY A 541 -11.69 1.78 -38.17
CA GLY A 541 -11.72 2.65 -39.35
C GLY A 541 -10.56 3.65 -39.36
N ASP A 542 -10.03 3.97 -40.55
CA ASP A 542 -8.99 4.98 -40.71
C ASP A 542 -9.40 6.29 -40.01
N VAL A 543 -8.52 6.80 -39.14
CA VAL A 543 -8.65 8.15 -38.60
C VAL A 543 -8.40 9.11 -39.76
N SER A 544 -9.47 9.47 -40.48
CA SER A 544 -9.46 10.61 -41.38
C SER A 544 -9.39 11.87 -40.52
N VAL A 545 -8.31 12.63 -40.70
CA VAL A 545 -8.12 13.94 -40.10
C VAL A 545 -9.14 14.89 -40.72
N ASP A 546 -10.06 15.41 -39.92
CA ASP A 546 -10.80 16.61 -40.28
C ASP A 546 -10.10 17.80 -39.62
N ASP A 547 -9.58 18.71 -40.45
CA ASP A 547 -8.89 19.94 -40.05
C ASP A 547 -9.94 20.93 -39.52
N GLY A 548 -10.27 20.81 -38.23
CA GLY A 548 -11.16 21.72 -37.52
C GLY A 548 -10.43 22.46 -36.41
N ASN A 549 -9.89 23.62 -36.74
CA ASN A 549 -9.37 24.65 -35.84
C ASN A 549 -10.38 24.94 -34.72
N ASP A 550 -10.00 24.82 -33.45
CA ASP A 550 -10.57 25.71 -32.42
C ASP A 550 -9.68 25.87 -31.20
N ALA A 551 -9.41 27.15 -30.94
CA ALA A 551 -8.60 27.68 -29.87
C ALA A 551 -9.32 27.60 -28.52
N LEU A 552 -8.50 27.46 -27.48
CA LEU A 552 -8.87 27.61 -26.07
C LEU A 552 -9.62 28.92 -25.82
N ALA A 553 -10.86 28.83 -25.33
CA ALA A 553 -11.55 29.93 -24.66
C ALA A 553 -12.09 29.47 -23.29
N ASP A 554 -11.51 30.10 -22.27
CA ASP A 554 -11.85 30.11 -20.86
C ASP A 554 -13.29 30.62 -20.63
N HIS A 555 -14.13 29.86 -19.92
CA HIS A 555 -15.35 30.41 -19.33
C HIS A 555 -15.66 29.82 -17.95
N ARG A 556 -15.29 30.59 -16.93
CA ARG A 556 -16.03 30.68 -15.66
C ARG A 556 -17.48 31.13 -15.93
N ARG A 557 -18.49 30.38 -15.52
CA ARG A 557 -19.83 30.95 -15.20
C ARG A 557 -20.50 30.27 -13.99
N ASN A 558 -21.07 31.16 -13.19
CA ASN A 558 -21.82 31.02 -11.95
C ASN A 558 -23.29 30.64 -12.26
N PRO A 559 -23.99 29.77 -11.51
CA PRO A 559 -25.40 29.48 -11.76
C PRO A 559 -26.33 30.32 -10.86
N ARG A 560 -27.24 31.07 -11.48
CA ARG A 560 -28.49 31.52 -10.88
C ARG A 560 -29.67 30.91 -11.65
N ALA A 561 -30.57 30.33 -10.87
CA ALA A 561 -31.99 30.08 -11.04
C ALA A 561 -32.64 30.26 -12.42
N GLU A 562 -33.40 29.24 -12.85
CA GLU A 562 -34.80 29.41 -13.24
C GLU A 562 -35.56 28.07 -13.22
N ALA A 563 -36.78 28.10 -12.70
CA ALA A 563 -37.70 26.98 -12.55
C ALA A 563 -38.70 26.94 -13.71
N ARG A 564 -39.16 25.74 -14.10
CA ARG A 564 -40.45 25.50 -14.79
C ARG A 564 -40.92 24.05 -14.61
N SER A 565 -42.25 23.92 -14.48
CA SER A 565 -43.07 22.82 -13.94
C SER A 565 -43.16 21.50 -14.74
N PRO A 566 -43.66 20.39 -14.15
CA PRO A 566 -43.84 19.09 -14.82
C PRO A 566 -45.30 18.80 -15.27
N PRO A 567 -45.54 17.80 -16.15
CA PRO A 567 -46.88 17.35 -16.54
C PRO A 567 -47.38 16.14 -15.71
N PRO A 568 -48.67 15.74 -15.84
CA PRO A 568 -49.38 15.10 -14.73
C PRO A 568 -49.86 13.64 -14.96
N HIS A 569 -50.26 13.04 -13.84
CA HIS A 569 -51.22 11.94 -13.60
C HIS A 569 -50.88 10.47 -13.97
N LEU A 570 -50.84 9.61 -12.95
CA LEU A 570 -51.82 8.52 -12.80
C LEU A 570 -52.01 8.15 -11.31
N ARG A 571 -53.27 8.03 -10.88
CA ARG A 571 -53.71 7.60 -9.54
C ARG A 571 -53.85 6.08 -9.52
N LEU A 572 -53.56 5.45 -8.37
CA LEU A 572 -54.48 4.49 -7.73
C LEU A 572 -54.09 4.23 -6.27
N PHE A 573 -55.12 3.82 -5.52
CA PHE A 573 -55.30 3.90 -4.07
C PHE A 573 -54.57 2.83 -3.26
N HIS A 574 -54.17 3.18 -2.02
CA HIS A 574 -54.69 2.48 -0.83
C HIS A 574 -54.56 3.33 0.45
N ARG A 575 -55.63 3.31 1.26
CA ARG A 575 -55.84 4.06 2.50
C ARG A 575 -55.09 3.46 3.68
N GLY A 576 -54.63 4.31 4.62
CA GLY A 576 -54.09 3.85 5.91
C GLY A 576 -53.70 4.94 6.93
N ARG A 577 -54.66 5.81 7.28
CA ARG A 577 -54.88 6.55 8.55
C ARG A 577 -53.71 6.93 9.51
N ARG A 578 -53.82 8.20 9.96
CA ARG A 578 -53.43 8.87 11.25
C ARG A 578 -51.96 9.35 11.32
N ALA A 579 -51.60 10.54 11.84
CA ALA A 579 -52.33 11.62 12.52
C ALA A 579 -51.60 12.98 12.32
N ARG A 580 -52.28 14.04 12.70
CA ARG A 580 -52.10 15.47 12.38
C ARG A 580 -50.88 16.13 13.06
N ARG A 581 -50.26 17.09 12.35
CA ARG A 581 -49.64 18.32 12.91
C ARG A 581 -50.62 19.49 12.74
N PRO A 582 -50.51 20.55 13.56
CA PRO A 582 -50.22 21.88 12.99
C PRO A 582 -49.18 22.61 13.88
N SER A 583 -48.16 23.31 13.37
CA SER A 583 -48.09 24.61 12.67
C SER A 583 -47.23 25.55 13.54
N GLN A 584 -46.49 26.43 12.86
CA GLN A 584 -45.47 27.33 13.39
C GLN A 584 -46.03 28.34 14.40
N ASP A 585 -45.22 28.70 15.40
CA ASP A 585 -44.97 30.11 15.74
C ASP A 585 -43.78 30.27 16.71
N ARG A 586 -43.13 31.43 16.58
CA ARG A 586 -42.09 32.05 17.44
C ARG A 586 -40.62 31.70 17.15
N ALA A 587 -40.06 32.56 16.30
CA ALA A 587 -38.73 33.11 16.48
C ALA A 587 -38.71 34.00 17.72
N ASP A 588 -37.70 33.81 18.56
CA ASP A 588 -37.04 34.77 19.48
C ASP A 588 -36.41 33.95 20.61
N ASP A 589 -35.12 33.63 20.50
CA ASP A 589 -34.16 33.98 21.56
C ASP A 589 -32.72 33.51 21.29
N ALA A 590 -31.79 34.28 21.86
CA ALA A 590 -30.40 33.92 22.18
C ALA A 590 -29.34 33.90 21.06
N ARG A 591 -28.97 35.09 20.55
CA ARG A 591 -27.56 35.45 20.28
C ARG A 591 -27.30 36.95 20.47
N ARG A 592 -27.06 37.36 21.71
CA ARG A 592 -26.36 38.60 22.05
C ARG A 592 -25.57 38.37 23.34
N GLU A 593 -24.25 38.22 23.22
CA GLU A 593 -23.29 38.91 24.09
C GLU A 593 -21.85 38.71 23.63
N ALA A 594 -21.01 39.68 23.99
CA ALA A 594 -19.56 39.74 23.84
C ALA A 594 -18.98 40.11 22.46
N ALA A 595 -19.23 41.36 22.06
CA ALA A 595 -18.19 42.17 21.43
C ALA A 595 -18.34 43.65 21.81
N ARG A 596 -17.32 44.15 22.54
CA ARG A 596 -16.80 45.53 22.60
C ARG A 596 -17.32 46.47 23.69
N GLY A 597 -16.40 46.79 24.61
CA GLY A 597 -16.25 48.08 25.28
C GLY A 597 -14.83 48.21 25.81
N ARG A 598 -14.04 49.11 25.22
CA ARG A 598 -12.65 49.46 25.58
C ARG A 598 -12.62 50.73 26.46
N ALA A 599 -11.45 51.01 27.02
CA ALA A 599 -10.95 52.23 27.68
C ALA A 599 -11.25 52.30 29.19
N ALA A 600 -10.37 52.72 30.10
CA ALA A 600 -9.02 53.29 30.11
C ALA A 600 -8.35 52.82 31.44
N GLU A 601 -7.04 52.81 31.65
CA GLU A 601 -6.23 53.97 32.05
C GLU A 601 -4.73 53.65 31.98
N ASP A 602 -3.97 54.61 31.45
CA ASP A 602 -2.54 54.77 31.60
C ASP A 602 -2.17 55.15 33.04
N SER A 603 -1.00 54.70 33.52
CA SER A 603 0.13 55.56 33.96
C SER A 603 0.93 55.03 35.17
N ARG A 604 2.28 55.13 35.07
CA ARG A 604 3.34 55.17 36.13
C ARG A 604 3.75 53.83 36.76
N HIS A 605 5.02 53.50 37.04
CA HIS A 605 6.35 54.10 36.86
C HIS A 605 7.39 53.02 37.24
N GLN A 606 8.57 53.03 36.60
CA GLN A 606 9.96 52.79 37.12
C GLN A 606 10.23 51.63 38.12
N GLU A 607 11.31 50.83 38.04
CA GLU A 607 12.71 51.19 37.79
C GLU A 607 13.58 49.91 37.65
N LEU A 608 14.60 49.94 36.80
CA LEU A 608 15.77 49.05 36.79
C LEU A 608 16.81 49.56 37.82
N PRO A 609 17.84 48.77 38.19
CA PRO A 609 19.12 49.01 37.49
C PRO A 609 19.97 47.75 37.22
N HIS A 610 20.66 47.82 36.08
CA HIS A 610 21.91 47.12 35.75
C HIS A 610 23.11 47.66 36.53
N ARG A 611 24.09 46.79 36.86
CA ARG A 611 25.55 47.04 36.77
C ARG A 611 26.25 45.68 36.56
N THR A 612 26.84 45.36 35.40
CA THR A 612 28.16 45.73 34.85
C THR A 612 29.37 45.42 35.74
N GLY A 613 30.29 44.61 35.18
CA GLY A 613 31.61 44.33 35.75
C GLY A 613 32.45 43.37 34.90
N ARG A 614 33.03 43.88 33.80
CA ARG A 614 34.16 43.26 33.09
C ARG A 614 35.43 43.30 33.96
N ALA A 615 36.26 42.26 33.94
CA ALA A 615 37.72 42.43 33.89
C ALA A 615 38.44 41.18 33.37
N ARG A 616 39.46 41.44 32.53
CA ARG A 616 40.39 40.52 31.85
C ARG A 616 41.54 40.09 32.78
N ARG A 617 42.14 38.93 32.50
CA ARG A 617 43.60 38.64 32.31
C ARG A 617 43.84 37.14 32.58
N ALA A 618 44.26 36.34 31.60
CA ALA A 618 45.61 36.20 31.01
C ALA A 618 46.41 35.05 31.64
N GLY A 619 46.76 34.07 30.79
CA GLY A 619 47.99 33.28 30.88
C GLY A 619 47.93 31.95 31.63
N ARG A 620 48.08 30.83 30.92
CA ARG A 620 49.37 30.14 30.74
C ARG A 620 49.22 28.87 29.91
N ARG A 621 50.25 28.64 29.10
CA ARG A 621 50.55 27.45 28.31
C ARG A 621 50.78 26.24 29.23
N HIS A 622 50.41 25.04 28.80
CA HIS A 622 51.33 23.89 28.82
C HIS A 622 50.88 22.79 27.83
N CYS A 623 51.88 22.26 27.13
CA CYS A 623 51.83 21.21 26.13
C CYS A 623 51.95 19.82 26.76
N LEU A 624 51.78 18.79 25.89
CA LEU A 624 52.20 17.38 26.03
C LEU A 624 51.21 16.53 26.88
N HIS A 625 50.86 15.29 26.56
CA HIS A 625 51.38 14.31 25.59
C HIS A 625 50.28 13.24 25.37
N ARG A 626 50.16 12.74 24.13
CA ARG A 626 49.73 11.35 23.81
C ARG A 626 50.83 10.36 24.26
N PRO A 627 50.58 9.06 24.42
CA PRO A 627 49.70 8.19 23.63
C PRO A 627 48.32 7.95 24.21
#